data_AF-A0A0S1TKY3-F1
#
_entry.id   AF-A0A0S1TKY3-F1
#
_cell.length_a   1.000
_cell.length_b   1.000
_cell.length_c   1.000
_cell.angle_alpha   90.00
_cell.angle_beta   90.00
_cell.angle_gamma   90.00
#
_symmetry.space_group_name_H-M   'P 1'
#
loop_
_entity.id
_entity.type
_entity.pdbx_description
1 polymer ?
#
loop_
_entity_poly.entity_id
_entity_poly.type
_entity_poly.pdbx_seq_one_letter_code
_entity_poly.pdbx_strand_id
1 'polypeptide(L)'
;IALTSLQQVKNTIQIITMQRIKKILFEDAAKLGDIKKVTEFRYMRLLRVNLLIINAWPSKEIGDKYANSWLYGVLQIVLNQFCLGTGILFLIKHSDWSFYQLGHMIITVILGFNAFVRIIITLPQSKKYRNLIKSFLTEMHLLYFKDDSEYAMEIHRKVHSISHLFTICLTAQMICGVVLFNSIPIWSNYYSGKYKEKNLVNTTYESTLYLSMPFDLSTNLNAHIFGCFYNCLMSYLCSSSICFMDLLLSLMVFNIWGHFKILLHNLETFPLPANKVFVSMENKNARVSAEMYSEEELKVIFEKLKQCIDYHRLIVS
;
A
#
# COMPACT_ATOMS: atom_id res chain seq x y z
N ILE A 1 -15.21 10.87 -45.85
CA ILE A 1 -14.41 11.99 -45.30
C ILE A 1 -14.64 12.18 -43.80
N ALA A 2 -15.89 12.29 -43.31
CA ALA A 2 -16.19 12.46 -41.88
C ALA A 2 -15.89 11.24 -40.97
N LEU A 3 -16.02 10.01 -41.48
CA LEU A 3 -15.68 8.80 -40.70
C LEU A 3 -14.17 8.61 -40.53
N THR A 4 -13.39 9.01 -41.53
CA THR A 4 -11.92 8.90 -41.53
C THR A 4 -11.28 9.89 -40.55
N SER A 5 -11.85 11.10 -40.41
CA SER A 5 -11.39 12.09 -39.43
C SER A 5 -11.69 11.70 -37.98
N LEU A 6 -12.85 11.07 -37.70
CA LEU A 6 -13.21 10.57 -36.37
C LEU A 6 -12.28 9.44 -35.89
N GLN A 7 -11.92 8.51 -36.78
CA GLN A 7 -11.01 7.42 -36.45
C GLN A 7 -9.59 7.95 -36.17
N GLN A 8 -9.15 8.95 -36.93
CA GLN A 8 -7.85 9.59 -36.74
C GLN A 8 -7.79 10.36 -35.41
N VAL A 9 -8.85 11.09 -35.04
CA VAL A 9 -8.96 11.76 -33.73
C VAL A 9 -8.93 10.75 -32.58
N LYS A 10 -9.66 9.63 -32.69
CA LYS A 10 -9.67 8.57 -31.67
C LYS A 10 -8.27 7.95 -31.47
N ASN A 11 -7.55 7.68 -32.56
CA ASN A 11 -6.19 7.17 -32.53
C ASN A 11 -5.21 8.19 -31.92
N THR A 12 -5.32 9.48 -32.28
CA THR A 12 -4.50 10.55 -31.71
C THR A 12 -4.75 10.70 -30.20
N ILE A 13 -6.01 10.67 -29.76
CA ILE A 13 -6.35 10.70 -28.33
C ILE A 13 -5.75 9.47 -27.62
N GLN A 14 -5.85 8.28 -28.22
CA GLN A 14 -5.32 7.06 -27.62
C GLN A 14 -3.79 7.09 -27.49
N ILE A 15 -3.08 7.58 -28.51
CA ILE A 15 -1.62 7.75 -28.50
C ILE A 15 -1.20 8.78 -27.44
N ILE A 16 -1.86 9.95 -27.39
CA ILE A 16 -1.57 10.99 -26.39
C ILE A 16 -1.82 10.46 -24.98
N THR A 17 -2.89 9.70 -24.79
CA THR A 17 -3.25 9.12 -23.48
C THR A 17 -2.22 8.07 -23.06
N MET A 18 -1.81 7.18 -23.97
CA MET A 18 -0.73 6.22 -23.70
C MET A 18 0.61 6.91 -23.38
N GLN A 19 0.98 7.95 -24.12
CA GLN A 19 2.21 8.70 -23.88
C GLN A 19 2.18 9.42 -22.51
N ARG A 20 1.03 10.00 -22.14
CA ARG A 20 0.85 10.62 -20.82
C ARG A 20 0.89 9.59 -19.68
N ILE A 21 0.26 8.44 -19.86
CA ILE A 21 0.30 7.34 -18.89
C ILE A 21 1.73 6.83 -18.74
N LYS A 22 2.45 6.62 -19.85
CA LYS A 22 3.86 6.20 -19.83
C LYS A 22 4.74 7.25 -19.15
N LYS A 23 4.53 8.54 -19.43
CA LYS A 23 5.22 9.62 -18.73
C LYS A 23 4.96 9.55 -17.22
N ILE A 24 3.70 9.49 -16.78
CA ILE A 24 3.33 9.43 -15.36
C ILE A 24 3.87 8.16 -14.65
N LEU A 25 3.92 7.03 -15.35
CA LEU A 25 4.41 5.76 -14.82
C LEU A 25 5.95 5.69 -14.74
N PHE A 26 6.66 6.37 -15.64
CA PHE A 26 8.11 6.20 -15.79
C PHE A 26 8.94 7.48 -15.61
N GLU A 27 8.33 8.62 -15.24
CA GLU A 27 9.05 9.88 -15.00
C GLU A 27 10.05 9.77 -13.85
N ASP A 28 9.70 9.03 -12.80
CA ASP A 28 10.56 8.81 -11.64
C ASP A 28 11.70 7.84 -11.97
N ALA A 29 11.48 6.88 -12.88
CA ALA A 29 12.52 5.95 -13.35
C ALA A 29 13.65 6.67 -14.09
N ALA A 30 13.35 7.79 -14.78
CA ALA A 30 14.35 8.60 -15.46
C ALA A 30 15.20 9.47 -14.49
N LYS A 31 14.71 9.72 -13.27
CA LYS A 31 15.36 10.55 -12.24
C LYS A 31 15.94 9.74 -11.08
N LEU A 32 15.97 8.41 -11.19
CA LEU A 32 16.39 7.50 -10.12
C LEU A 32 17.82 7.75 -9.61
N GLY A 33 18.68 8.37 -10.43
CA GLY A 33 20.04 8.78 -10.04
C GLY A 33 20.09 9.94 -9.03
N ASP A 34 19.16 10.90 -9.13
CA ASP A 34 19.20 12.15 -8.36
C ASP A 34 18.51 12.05 -6.98
N ILE A 35 17.70 11.01 -6.78
CA ILE A 35 16.91 10.82 -5.56
C ILE A 35 17.79 10.26 -4.45
N LYS A 36 17.90 11.00 -3.34
CA LYS A 36 18.71 10.63 -2.16
C LYS A 36 17.89 10.06 -1.01
N LYS A 37 16.58 10.28 -0.99
CA LYS A 37 15.69 9.81 0.09
C LYS A 37 14.49 9.06 -0.46
N VAL A 38 14.12 7.97 0.21
CA VAL A 38 12.96 7.13 -0.15
C VAL A 38 11.66 7.94 -0.16
N THR A 39 11.52 8.91 0.74
CA THR A 39 10.31 9.75 0.86
C THR A 39 10.12 10.72 -0.31
N GLU A 40 11.12 10.88 -1.18
CA GLU A 40 11.03 11.72 -2.38
C GLU A 40 10.37 11.00 -3.55
N PHE A 41 10.27 9.67 -3.54
CA PHE A 41 9.54 8.93 -4.58
C PHE A 41 8.06 9.29 -4.61
N ARG A 42 7.45 9.40 -5.79
CA ARG A 42 6.05 9.81 -5.92
C ARG A 42 5.09 8.84 -5.24
N TYR A 43 5.29 7.54 -5.38
CA TYR A 43 4.48 6.52 -4.72
C TYR A 43 4.59 6.60 -3.19
N MET A 44 5.80 6.91 -2.66
CA MET A 44 6.01 7.10 -1.23
C MET A 44 5.40 8.40 -0.71
N ARG A 45 5.39 9.48 -1.50
CA ARG A 45 4.67 10.71 -1.14
C ARG A 45 3.17 10.47 -1.03
N LEU A 46 2.61 9.72 -1.99
CA LEU A 46 1.19 9.38 -1.96
C LEU A 46 0.85 8.52 -0.74
N LEU A 47 1.66 7.50 -0.46
CA LEU A 47 1.52 6.67 0.73
C LEU A 47 1.60 7.52 2.01
N ARG A 48 2.60 8.41 2.10
CA ARG A 48 2.82 9.31 3.24
C ARG A 48 1.60 10.18 3.51
N VAL A 49 1.03 10.82 2.49
CA VAL A 49 -0.14 11.70 2.66
C VAL A 49 -1.32 10.91 3.25
N ASN A 50 -1.61 9.72 2.74
CA ASN A 50 -2.73 8.94 3.24
C ASN A 50 -2.48 8.34 4.63
N LEU A 51 -1.25 7.90 4.92
CA LEU A 51 -0.87 7.44 6.25
C LEU A 51 -0.88 8.59 7.28
N LEU A 52 -0.58 9.83 6.89
CA LEU A 52 -0.70 10.99 7.77
C LEU A 52 -2.16 11.27 8.15
N ILE A 53 -3.12 11.09 7.23
CA ILE A 53 -4.55 11.29 7.50
C ILE A 53 -5.07 10.30 8.56
N ILE A 54 -4.54 9.08 8.61
CA ILE A 54 -4.87 8.12 9.68
C ILE A 54 -3.87 8.15 10.84
N ASN A 55 -2.99 9.16 10.89
CA ASN A 55 -1.92 9.35 11.87
C ASN A 55 -0.84 8.25 11.89
N ALA A 56 -0.84 7.28 10.97
CA ALA A 56 0.02 6.10 10.97
C ALA A 56 1.47 6.35 10.50
N TRP A 57 1.78 7.50 9.89
CA TRP A 57 3.15 7.81 9.44
C TRP A 57 4.10 8.06 10.64
N PRO A 58 5.32 7.48 10.68
CA PRO A 58 6.24 7.61 11.81
C PRO A 58 7.04 8.92 11.79
N SER A 59 6.34 10.06 11.73
CA SER A 59 6.97 11.37 11.54
C SER A 59 8.01 11.70 12.61
N LYS A 60 7.76 11.30 13.86
CA LYS A 60 8.63 11.61 15.01
C LYS A 60 9.97 10.87 14.93
N GLU A 61 9.94 9.62 14.48
CA GLU A 61 11.08 8.71 14.44
C GLU A 61 12.03 9.01 13.27
N ILE A 62 11.50 9.63 12.21
CA ILE A 62 12.23 10.07 11.01
C ILE A 62 12.74 11.51 11.16
N GLY A 63 12.27 12.26 12.16
CA GLY A 63 12.62 13.67 12.34
C GLY A 63 11.89 14.61 11.37
N ASP A 64 10.72 14.20 10.86
CA ASP A 64 9.86 15.06 10.04
C ASP A 64 9.24 16.19 10.89
N LYS A 65 9.11 17.39 10.30
CA LYS A 65 8.52 18.57 10.97
C LYS A 65 7.06 18.36 11.43
N TYR A 66 6.34 17.44 10.81
CA TYR A 66 4.94 17.17 11.13
C TYR A 66 4.85 16.19 12.29
N ALA A 67 4.92 16.66 13.52
CA ALA A 67 4.73 15.79 14.67
C ALA A 67 3.30 15.24 14.71
N ASN A 68 3.16 13.90 14.77
CA ASN A 68 1.88 13.25 14.98
C ASN A 68 1.26 13.76 16.28
N SER A 69 0.13 14.45 16.18
CA SER A 69 -0.61 14.93 17.34
C SER A 69 -1.30 13.76 18.02
N TRP A 70 -1.01 13.55 19.31
CA TRP A 70 -1.72 12.56 20.12
C TRP A 70 -3.23 12.82 20.09
N LEU A 71 -3.65 14.08 20.23
CA LEU A 71 -5.07 14.47 20.17
C LEU A 71 -5.76 13.97 18.90
N TYR A 72 -5.08 14.04 17.76
CA TYR A 72 -5.63 13.55 16.49
C TYR A 72 -5.81 12.03 16.48
N GLY A 73 -4.87 11.28 17.06
CA GLY A 73 -5.01 9.83 17.24
C GLY A 73 -6.18 9.45 18.16
N VAL A 74 -6.36 10.16 19.28
CA VAL A 74 -7.50 9.94 20.19
C VAL A 74 -8.82 10.24 19.48
N LEU A 75 -8.89 11.35 18.74
CA LEU A 75 -10.08 11.72 17.98
C LEU A 75 -10.46 10.63 16.96
N GLN A 76 -9.49 10.09 16.23
CA GLN A 76 -9.72 9.00 15.26
C GLN A 76 -10.27 7.72 15.92
N ILE A 77 -9.75 7.34 17.09
CA ILE A 77 -10.24 6.19 17.86
C ILE A 77 -11.69 6.43 18.30
N VAL A 78 -11.97 7.60 18.88
CA VAL A 78 -13.31 7.97 19.36
C VAL A 78 -14.32 7.97 18.21
N LEU A 79 -13.97 8.54 17.05
CA LEU A 79 -14.85 8.57 15.88
C LEU A 79 -15.15 7.16 15.35
N ASN A 80 -14.13 6.29 15.25
CA ASN A 80 -14.34 4.91 14.79
C ASN A 80 -15.17 4.11 15.80
N GLN A 81 -14.90 4.25 17.10
CA GLN A 81 -15.67 3.57 18.13
C GLN A 81 -17.12 4.05 18.16
N PHE A 82 -17.35 5.34 17.98
CA PHE A 82 -18.70 5.89 17.86
C PHE A 82 -19.44 5.34 16.63
N CYS A 83 -18.82 5.34 15.46
CA CYS A 83 -19.41 4.81 14.23
C CYS A 83 -19.70 3.30 14.35
N LEU A 84 -18.76 2.52 14.91
CA LEU A 84 -18.94 1.08 15.11
C LEU A 84 -20.04 0.78 16.12
N GLY A 85 -20.04 1.47 17.27
CA GLY A 85 -21.03 1.29 18.32
C GLY A 85 -22.45 1.65 17.84
N THR A 86 -22.61 2.79 17.18
CA THR A 86 -23.91 3.21 16.63
C THR A 86 -24.38 2.32 15.48
N GLY A 87 -23.47 1.77 14.67
CA GLY A 87 -23.78 0.77 13.64
C GLY A 87 -24.24 -0.57 14.22
N ILE A 88 -23.58 -1.06 15.28
CA ILE A 88 -23.98 -2.29 15.99
C ILE A 88 -25.35 -2.11 16.66
N LEU A 89 -25.56 -0.98 17.35
CA LEU A 89 -26.85 -0.67 17.96
C LEU A 89 -27.97 -0.62 16.92
N PHE A 90 -27.69 -0.03 15.75
CA PHE A 90 -28.64 0.02 14.64
C PHE A 90 -28.98 -1.39 14.12
N LEU A 91 -27.97 -2.24 13.95
CA LEU A 91 -28.11 -3.63 13.50
C LEU A 91 -28.98 -4.46 14.46
N ILE A 92 -28.77 -4.31 15.77
CA ILE A 92 -29.58 -5.02 16.79
C ILE A 92 -31.04 -4.55 16.75
N LYS A 93 -31.26 -3.24 16.62
CA LYS A 93 -32.59 -2.64 16.60
C LYS A 93 -33.42 -3.04 15.38
N HIS A 94 -32.78 -3.28 14.23
CA HIS A 94 -33.43 -3.58 12.95
C HIS A 94 -33.06 -4.98 12.42
N SER A 95 -33.02 -5.96 13.31
CA SER A 95 -32.70 -7.36 12.99
C SER A 95 -33.77 -8.05 12.12
N ASP A 96 -34.94 -7.42 11.98
CA ASP A 96 -36.08 -7.82 11.16
C ASP A 96 -35.99 -7.35 9.70
N TRP A 97 -34.95 -6.60 9.34
CA TRP A 97 -34.75 -6.11 7.97
C TRP A 97 -34.51 -7.23 6.95
N SER A 98 -34.73 -6.88 5.68
CA SER A 98 -34.51 -7.80 4.56
C SER A 98 -33.06 -8.31 4.53
N PHE A 99 -32.87 -9.54 4.03
CA PHE A 99 -31.55 -10.19 3.95
C PHE A 99 -30.48 -9.30 3.30
N TYR A 100 -30.83 -8.56 2.24
CA TYR A 100 -29.91 -7.66 1.56
C TYR A 100 -29.43 -6.51 2.46
N GLN A 101 -30.36 -5.87 3.18
CA GLN A 101 -30.03 -4.78 4.09
C GLN A 101 -29.23 -5.26 5.29
N LEU A 102 -29.60 -6.42 5.85
CA LEU A 102 -28.87 -7.05 6.94
C LEU A 102 -27.44 -7.43 6.51
N GLY A 103 -27.29 -8.01 5.31
CA GLY A 103 -25.99 -8.32 4.73
C GLY A 103 -25.10 -7.10 4.57
N HIS A 104 -25.62 -6.01 4.01
CA HIS A 104 -24.90 -4.73 3.93
C HIS A 104 -24.46 -4.22 5.30
N MET A 105 -25.35 -4.24 6.30
CA MET A 105 -25.03 -3.82 7.66
C MET A 105 -23.94 -4.68 8.31
N ILE A 106 -24.03 -6.01 8.18
CA ILE A 106 -23.01 -6.92 8.70
C ILE A 106 -21.65 -6.63 8.04
N ILE A 107 -21.60 -6.47 6.72
CA ILE A 107 -20.35 -6.16 6.00
C ILE A 107 -19.75 -4.86 6.51
N THR A 108 -20.56 -3.79 6.64
CA THR A 108 -20.06 -2.49 7.13
C THR A 108 -19.58 -2.54 8.58
N VAL A 109 -20.25 -3.30 9.45
CA VAL A 109 -19.81 -3.51 10.84
C VAL A 109 -18.50 -4.30 10.89
N ILE A 110 -18.34 -5.36 10.09
CA ILE A 110 -17.11 -6.15 10.03
C ILE A 110 -15.95 -5.31 9.49
N LEU A 111 -16.17 -4.52 8.43
CA LEU A 111 -15.17 -3.59 7.90
C LEU A 111 -14.78 -2.53 8.94
N GLY A 112 -15.76 -1.96 9.63
CA GLY A 112 -15.53 -1.03 10.74
C GLY A 112 -14.75 -1.64 11.89
N PHE A 113 -15.02 -2.89 12.24
CA PHE A 113 -14.26 -3.64 13.24
C PHE A 113 -12.82 -3.88 12.80
N ASN A 114 -12.58 -4.28 11.54
CA ASN A 114 -11.24 -4.45 11.00
C ASN A 114 -10.46 -3.12 11.00
N ALA A 115 -11.09 -2.02 10.57
CA ALA A 115 -10.50 -0.69 10.64
C ALA A 115 -10.15 -0.29 12.09
N PHE A 116 -11.07 -0.55 13.04
CA PHE A 116 -10.84 -0.31 14.46
C PHE A 116 -9.67 -1.12 15.01
N VAL A 117 -9.60 -2.42 14.70
CA VAL A 117 -8.50 -3.30 15.09
C VAL A 117 -7.17 -2.82 14.49
N ARG A 118 -7.13 -2.40 13.22
CA ARG A 118 -5.91 -1.86 12.60
C ARG A 118 -5.50 -0.53 13.20
N ILE A 119 -6.46 0.37 13.46
CA ILE A 119 -6.17 1.61 14.16
C ILE A 119 -5.63 1.27 15.54
N ILE A 120 -6.20 0.34 16.30
CA ILE A 120 -5.72 0.01 17.66
C ILE A 120 -4.38 -0.76 17.68
N ILE A 121 -4.29 -1.87 16.95
CA ILE A 121 -3.14 -2.78 16.95
C ILE A 121 -1.98 -2.17 16.17
N THR A 122 -2.27 -1.65 14.98
CA THR A 122 -1.26 -1.08 14.07
C THR A 122 -1.01 0.40 14.35
N LEU A 123 -1.58 0.95 15.43
CA LEU A 123 -1.55 2.38 15.72
C LEU A 123 -0.13 2.95 15.62
N PRO A 124 -0.02 4.23 15.25
CA PRO A 124 1.12 5.08 15.58
C PRO A 124 1.39 5.21 17.10
N GLN A 125 0.94 4.32 17.97
CA GLN A 125 1.39 4.25 19.37
C GLN A 125 2.38 3.10 19.60
N SER A 126 2.37 2.08 18.74
CA SER A 126 3.36 1.01 18.81
C SER A 126 4.72 1.53 18.35
N LYS A 127 5.61 1.79 19.31
CA LYS A 127 7.01 2.14 19.01
C LYS A 127 7.66 1.09 18.10
N LYS A 128 7.29 -0.19 18.23
CA LYS A 128 7.81 -1.27 17.38
C LYS A 128 7.46 -1.06 15.91
N TYR A 129 6.19 -0.77 15.61
CA TYR A 129 5.76 -0.56 14.23
C TYR A 129 6.39 0.70 13.61
N ARG A 130 6.48 1.79 14.38
CA ARG A 130 7.14 3.02 13.91
C ARG A 130 8.63 2.82 13.65
N ASN A 131 9.32 2.08 14.52
CA ASN A 131 10.71 1.73 14.33
C ASN A 131 10.91 0.84 13.10
N LEU A 132 10.00 -0.13 12.86
CA LEU A 132 10.03 -0.95 11.66
C LEU A 132 9.91 -0.11 10.38
N ILE A 133 8.96 0.84 10.34
CA ILE A 133 8.83 1.74 9.18
C ILE A 133 10.08 2.63 9.04
N LYS A 134 10.63 3.13 10.16
CA LYS A 134 11.87 3.90 10.13
C LYS A 134 12.99 3.09 9.49
N SER A 135 13.29 1.89 10.01
CA SER A 135 14.34 1.02 9.49
C SER A 135 14.10 0.66 8.02
N PHE A 136 12.84 0.40 7.63
CA PHE A 136 12.51 0.22 6.22
C PHE A 136 12.87 1.43 5.36
N LEU A 137 12.53 2.65 5.80
CA LEU A 137 12.74 3.87 5.02
C LEU A 137 14.18 4.37 5.02
N THR A 138 14.99 4.04 6.02
CA THR A 138 16.35 4.57 6.18
C THR A 138 17.45 3.55 5.92
N GLU A 139 17.17 2.25 6.06
CA GLU A 139 18.20 1.21 6.05
C GLU A 139 17.87 0.12 5.03
N MET A 140 16.65 -0.46 5.06
CA MET A 140 16.32 -1.62 4.24
C MET A 140 15.78 -1.31 2.84
N HIS A 141 15.51 -0.07 2.47
CA HIS A 141 15.00 0.20 1.14
C HIS A 141 16.09 -0.04 0.09
N LEU A 142 15.76 -0.69 -1.04
CA LEU A 142 16.71 -0.98 -2.13
C LEU A 142 17.38 0.27 -2.74
N LEU A 143 16.92 1.46 -2.39
CA LEU A 143 17.55 2.72 -2.79
C LEU A 143 18.99 2.80 -2.28
N TYR A 144 19.27 2.28 -1.09
CA TYR A 144 20.58 2.35 -0.45
C TYR A 144 21.57 1.31 -0.97
N PHE A 145 21.12 0.35 -1.78
CA PHE A 145 21.92 -0.75 -2.33
C PHE A 145 22.00 -0.69 -3.86
N LYS A 146 21.47 0.38 -4.48
CA LYS A 146 21.39 0.48 -5.94
C LYS A 146 22.77 0.56 -6.60
N ASP A 147 23.77 1.05 -5.89
CA ASP A 147 25.12 1.31 -6.42
C ASP A 147 26.09 0.15 -6.17
N ASP A 148 25.65 -0.94 -5.51
CA ASP A 148 26.49 -2.10 -5.18
C ASP A 148 26.89 -2.93 -6.42
N SER A 149 26.00 -3.01 -7.42
CA SER A 149 26.26 -3.69 -8.69
C SER A 149 25.27 -3.26 -9.76
N GLU A 150 25.61 -3.50 -11.03
CA GLU A 150 24.69 -3.25 -12.16
C GLU A 150 23.39 -4.04 -12.02
N TYR A 151 23.48 -5.29 -11.54
CA TYR A 151 22.30 -6.11 -11.27
C TYR A 151 21.44 -5.56 -10.13
N ALA A 152 22.05 -5.01 -9.07
CA ALA A 152 21.32 -4.36 -7.98
C ALA A 152 20.55 -3.13 -8.48
N MET A 153 21.14 -2.31 -9.35
CA MET A 153 20.45 -1.20 -10.01
C MET A 153 19.26 -1.68 -10.87
N GLU A 154 19.43 -2.78 -11.62
CA GLU A 154 18.35 -3.35 -12.43
C GLU A 154 17.18 -3.83 -11.56
N ILE A 155 17.47 -4.55 -10.47
CA ILE A 155 16.44 -5.01 -9.52
C ILE A 155 15.78 -3.83 -8.83
N HIS A 156 16.53 -2.81 -8.41
CA HIS A 156 15.98 -1.59 -7.83
C HIS A 156 14.98 -0.92 -8.78
N ARG A 157 15.31 -0.79 -10.08
CA ARG A 157 14.40 -0.25 -11.12
C ARG A 157 13.13 -1.08 -11.27
N LYS A 158 13.24 -2.41 -11.26
CA LYS A 158 12.08 -3.32 -11.35
C LYS A 158 11.17 -3.16 -10.13
N VAL A 159 11.73 -3.23 -8.92
CA VAL A 159 10.97 -3.08 -7.67
C VAL A 159 10.32 -1.69 -7.57
N HIS A 160 11.04 -0.64 -7.94
CA HIS A 160 10.50 0.72 -8.00
C HIS A 160 9.29 0.81 -8.93
N SER A 161 9.40 0.25 -10.14
CA SER A 161 8.33 0.27 -11.13
C SER A 161 7.08 -0.49 -10.65
N ILE A 162 7.27 -1.68 -10.06
CA ILE A 162 6.18 -2.48 -9.48
C ILE A 162 5.53 -1.72 -8.32
N SER A 163 6.33 -1.17 -7.40
CA SER A 163 5.88 -0.38 -6.25
C SER A 163 5.03 0.82 -6.67
N HIS A 164 5.47 1.55 -7.69
CA HIS A 164 4.76 2.71 -8.21
C HIS A 164 3.45 2.32 -8.87
N LEU A 165 3.46 1.33 -9.76
CA LEU A 165 2.26 0.84 -10.43
C LEU A 165 1.23 0.31 -9.42
N PHE A 166 1.67 -0.52 -8.48
CA PHE A 166 0.81 -1.08 -7.44
C PHE A 166 0.18 0.01 -6.57
N THR A 167 0.96 1.03 -6.17
CA THR A 167 0.45 2.17 -5.42
C THR A 167 -0.63 2.94 -6.17
N ILE A 168 -0.42 3.21 -7.47
CA ILE A 168 -1.42 3.91 -8.30
C ILE A 168 -2.69 3.08 -8.44
N CYS A 169 -2.56 1.79 -8.78
CA CYS A 169 -3.71 0.90 -8.95
C CYS A 169 -4.53 0.79 -7.66
N LEU A 170 -3.88 0.54 -6.52
CA LEU A 170 -4.54 0.38 -5.23
C LEU A 170 -5.21 1.69 -4.78
N THR A 171 -4.56 2.84 -4.99
CA THR A 171 -5.17 4.15 -4.69
C THR A 171 -6.39 4.42 -5.58
N ALA A 172 -6.30 4.13 -6.87
CA ALA A 172 -7.42 4.31 -7.79
C ALA A 172 -8.60 3.40 -7.43
N GLN A 173 -8.33 2.14 -7.07
CA GLN A 173 -9.35 1.20 -6.59
C GLN A 173 -10.01 1.69 -5.30
N MET A 174 -9.23 2.20 -4.35
CA MET A 174 -9.77 2.76 -3.11
C MET A 174 -10.66 3.98 -3.37
N ILE A 175 -10.20 4.95 -4.17
CA ILE A 175 -10.99 6.15 -4.50
C ILE A 175 -12.29 5.74 -5.20
N CYS A 176 -12.20 4.84 -6.19
CA CYS A 176 -13.37 4.32 -6.89
C CYS A 176 -14.35 3.65 -5.92
N GLY A 177 -13.85 2.80 -5.02
CA GLY A 177 -14.65 2.13 -4.00
C GLY A 177 -15.38 3.12 -3.09
N VAL A 178 -14.68 4.12 -2.55
CA VAL A 178 -15.28 5.14 -1.67
C VAL A 178 -16.35 5.96 -2.41
N VAL A 179 -16.06 6.37 -3.64
CA VAL A 179 -16.99 7.14 -4.48
C VAL A 179 -18.24 6.32 -4.80
N LEU A 180 -18.08 5.08 -5.27
CA LEU A 180 -19.22 4.21 -5.59
C LEU A 180 -20.06 3.89 -4.36
N PHE A 181 -19.41 3.52 -3.26
CA PHE A 181 -20.07 3.19 -2.00
C PHE A 181 -20.99 4.32 -1.52
N ASN A 182 -20.54 5.58 -1.61
CA ASN A 182 -21.33 6.74 -1.17
C ASN A 182 -22.27 7.29 -2.23
N SER A 183 -21.94 7.18 -3.52
CA SER A 183 -22.76 7.75 -4.60
C SER A 183 -23.99 6.90 -4.93
N ILE A 184 -23.93 5.58 -4.76
CA ILE A 184 -25.08 4.68 -5.00
C ILE A 184 -26.34 5.11 -4.21
N PRO A 185 -26.29 5.27 -2.87
CA PRO A 185 -27.47 5.68 -2.11
C PRO A 185 -27.92 7.12 -2.44
N ILE A 186 -26.98 8.03 -2.71
CA ILE A 186 -27.30 9.41 -3.14
C ILE A 186 -28.06 9.39 -4.47
N TRP A 187 -27.58 8.61 -5.43
CA TRP A 187 -28.21 8.46 -6.74
C TRP A 187 -29.58 7.80 -6.63
N SER A 188 -29.72 6.76 -5.81
CA SER A 188 -30.99 6.07 -5.54
C SER A 188 -32.04 7.03 -4.98
N ASN A 189 -31.68 7.83 -3.97
CA ASN A 189 -32.57 8.83 -3.38
C ASN A 189 -32.95 9.94 -4.37
N TYR A 190 -32.00 10.39 -5.21
CA TYR A 190 -32.26 11.39 -6.24
C TYR A 190 -33.23 10.87 -7.31
N TYR A 191 -32.96 9.68 -7.86
CA TYR A 191 -33.79 9.06 -8.88
C TYR A 191 -35.22 8.77 -8.37
N SER A 192 -35.34 8.37 -7.10
CA SER A 192 -36.63 8.15 -6.43
C SER A 192 -37.37 9.45 -6.08
N GLY A 193 -36.79 10.62 -6.37
CA GLY A 193 -37.40 11.93 -6.10
C GLY A 193 -37.45 12.32 -4.62
N LYS A 194 -36.75 11.61 -3.73
CA LYS A 194 -36.82 11.82 -2.27
C LYS A 194 -36.28 13.19 -1.85
N TYR A 195 -35.40 13.81 -2.64
CA TYR A 195 -34.85 15.14 -2.34
C TYR A 195 -35.79 16.31 -2.66
N LYS A 196 -37.00 16.07 -3.20
CA LYS A 196 -37.97 17.14 -3.46
C LYS A 196 -38.65 17.65 -2.19
N GLU A 197 -38.73 16.82 -1.15
CA GLU A 197 -39.40 17.14 0.10
C GLU A 197 -38.39 17.35 1.22
N LYS A 198 -38.61 18.36 2.07
CA LYS A 198 -37.70 18.67 3.18
C LYS A 198 -37.76 17.62 4.29
N ASN A 199 -38.95 17.06 4.54
CA ASN A 199 -39.19 16.01 5.50
C ASN A 199 -40.03 14.91 4.84
N LEU A 200 -39.53 13.68 4.85
CA LEU A 200 -40.27 12.53 4.33
C LEU A 200 -41.20 11.97 5.41
N VAL A 201 -42.47 11.78 5.09
CA VAL A 201 -43.49 11.28 6.03
C VAL A 201 -43.72 9.77 5.87
N ASN A 202 -43.73 9.28 4.64
CA ASN A 202 -44.05 7.88 4.32
C ASN A 202 -42.84 7.08 3.79
N THR A 203 -41.68 7.71 3.65
CA THR A 203 -40.47 7.07 3.10
C THR A 203 -39.24 7.53 3.88
N THR A 204 -38.13 6.82 3.72
CA THR A 204 -36.86 7.15 4.36
C THR A 204 -35.74 7.30 3.32
N TYR A 205 -34.78 8.16 3.63
CA TYR A 205 -33.55 8.29 2.87
C TYR A 205 -32.68 7.05 3.02
N GLU A 206 -32.20 6.51 1.91
CA GLU A 206 -31.18 5.47 1.90
C GLU A 206 -29.83 6.08 2.27
N SER A 207 -29.13 5.45 3.21
CA SER A 207 -27.83 5.91 3.68
C SER A 207 -26.78 4.84 3.46
N THR A 208 -25.55 5.28 3.20
CA THR A 208 -24.41 4.39 3.02
C THR A 208 -24.09 3.60 4.29
N LEU A 209 -24.12 4.28 5.44
CA LEU A 209 -24.01 3.69 6.77
C LEU A 209 -25.30 4.03 7.52
N TYR A 210 -25.95 3.01 8.09
CA TYR A 210 -27.08 3.20 8.96
C TYR A 210 -26.58 3.24 10.40
N LEU A 211 -26.75 4.40 11.04
CA LEU A 211 -26.23 4.67 12.39
C LEU A 211 -27.39 5.03 13.31
N SER A 212 -27.39 4.47 14.51
CA SER A 212 -28.36 4.83 15.54
C SER A 212 -27.96 6.15 16.19
N MET A 213 -28.48 7.27 15.68
CA MET A 213 -28.21 8.63 16.15
C MET A 213 -29.33 9.18 17.04
N PRO A 214 -29.04 10.16 17.92
CA PRO A 214 -30.06 10.81 18.77
C PRO A 214 -31.00 11.75 17.99
N PHE A 215 -30.75 11.96 16.70
CA PHE A 215 -31.57 12.75 15.79
C PHE A 215 -31.91 11.93 14.54
N ASP A 216 -33.04 12.26 13.90
CA ASP A 216 -33.56 11.49 12.77
C ASP A 216 -32.80 11.80 11.47
N LEU A 217 -31.88 10.90 11.11
CA LEU A 217 -31.13 10.91 9.85
C LEU A 217 -31.95 10.41 8.65
N SER A 218 -33.06 9.72 8.90
CA SER A 218 -33.79 8.95 7.89
C SER A 218 -34.89 9.74 7.23
N THR A 219 -35.46 10.75 7.90
CA THR A 219 -36.62 11.51 7.39
C THR A 219 -36.32 12.98 7.10
N ASN A 220 -35.38 13.59 7.83
CA ASN A 220 -35.06 15.01 7.72
C ASN A 220 -33.90 15.26 6.74
N LEU A 221 -34.14 16.07 5.71
CA LEU A 221 -33.15 16.35 4.67
C LEU A 221 -31.83 16.96 5.21
N ASN A 222 -31.91 17.90 6.16
CA ASN A 222 -30.71 18.56 6.69
C ASN A 222 -29.85 17.58 7.50
N ALA A 223 -30.50 16.74 8.31
CA ALA A 223 -29.81 15.70 9.07
C ALA A 223 -29.21 14.65 8.12
N HIS A 224 -29.95 14.27 7.08
CA HIS A 224 -29.48 13.32 6.07
C HIS A 224 -28.23 13.84 5.32
N ILE A 225 -28.22 15.11 4.89
CA ILE A 225 -27.04 15.71 4.22
C ILE A 225 -25.81 15.67 5.15
N PHE A 226 -25.98 16.02 6.42
CA PHE A 226 -24.91 15.88 7.41
C PHE A 226 -24.45 14.42 7.54
N GLY A 227 -25.39 13.48 7.60
CA GLY A 227 -25.12 12.04 7.60
C GLY A 227 -24.33 11.58 6.38
N CYS A 228 -24.64 12.09 5.18
CA CYS A 228 -23.88 11.78 3.96
C CYS A 228 -22.43 12.26 4.05
N PHE A 229 -22.17 13.48 4.53
CA PHE A 229 -20.81 13.98 4.73
C PHE A 229 -20.05 13.16 5.77
N TYR A 230 -20.70 12.84 6.89
CA TYR A 230 -20.12 11.98 7.93
C TYR A 230 -19.80 10.59 7.39
N ASN A 231 -20.71 9.97 6.64
CA ASN A 231 -20.52 8.66 6.03
C ASN A 231 -19.39 8.66 5.00
N CYS A 232 -19.28 9.71 4.19
CA CYS A 232 -18.17 9.87 3.24
C CYS A 232 -16.83 9.95 3.98
N LEU A 233 -16.75 10.74 5.05
CA LEU A 233 -15.55 10.85 5.89
C LEU A 233 -15.18 9.50 6.51
N MET A 234 -16.14 8.82 7.16
CA MET A 234 -15.89 7.52 7.81
C MET A 234 -15.51 6.43 6.81
N SER A 235 -16.16 6.40 5.64
CA SER A 235 -15.83 5.46 4.56
C SER A 235 -14.41 5.67 4.05
N TYR A 236 -13.98 6.94 3.89
CA TYR A 236 -12.63 7.27 3.46
C TYR A 236 -11.58 6.89 4.53
N LEU A 237 -11.84 7.18 5.81
CA LEU A 237 -10.95 6.81 6.91
C LEU A 237 -10.81 5.28 7.05
N CYS A 238 -11.94 4.56 7.00
CA CYS A 238 -11.97 3.10 7.03
C CYS A 238 -11.17 2.51 5.86
N SER A 239 -11.47 2.94 4.63
CA SER A 239 -10.78 2.46 3.44
C SER A 239 -9.28 2.78 3.48
N SER A 240 -8.91 3.98 3.93
CA SER A 240 -7.50 4.38 4.04
C SER A 240 -6.75 3.53 5.07
N SER A 241 -7.37 3.22 6.21
CA SER A 241 -6.77 2.39 7.26
C SER A 241 -6.51 0.95 6.82
N ILE A 242 -7.32 0.43 5.89
CA ILE A 242 -7.13 -0.90 5.34
C ILE A 242 -6.11 -0.84 4.20
N CYS A 243 -6.42 -0.07 3.16
CA CYS A 243 -5.69 -0.04 1.91
C CYS A 243 -4.24 0.45 2.07
N PHE A 244 -3.97 1.53 2.80
CA PHE A 244 -2.62 2.10 2.86
C PHE A 244 -1.68 1.38 3.83
N MET A 245 -2.24 0.72 4.85
CA MET A 245 -1.46 -0.15 5.72
C MET A 245 -1.04 -1.41 4.97
N ASP A 246 -1.94 -1.99 4.17
CA ASP A 246 -1.62 -3.12 3.29
C ASP A 246 -0.67 -2.72 2.16
N LEU A 247 -0.80 -1.50 1.63
CA LEU A 247 0.15 -0.97 0.65
C LEU A 247 1.54 -0.85 1.25
N LEU A 248 1.69 -0.25 2.44
CA LEU A 248 2.98 -0.13 3.11
C LEU A 248 3.64 -1.50 3.32
N LEU A 249 2.87 -2.49 3.78
CA LEU A 249 3.35 -3.87 3.94
C LEU A 249 3.79 -4.47 2.59
N SER A 250 2.99 -4.29 1.54
CA SER A 250 3.29 -4.78 0.20
C SER A 250 4.58 -4.17 -0.35
N LEU A 251 4.82 -2.88 -0.11
CA LEU A 251 6.05 -2.20 -0.51
C LEU A 251 7.29 -2.73 0.22
N MET A 252 7.15 -3.05 1.52
CA MET A 252 8.21 -3.72 2.27
C MET A 252 8.52 -5.08 1.66
N VAL A 253 7.48 -5.88 1.37
CA VAL A 253 7.63 -7.20 0.74
C VAL A 253 8.30 -7.12 -0.63
N PHE A 254 7.95 -6.14 -1.47
CA PHE A 254 8.61 -5.97 -2.78
C PHE A 254 10.10 -5.63 -2.66
N ASN A 255 10.48 -4.81 -1.66
CA ASN A 255 11.90 -4.52 -1.40
C ASN A 255 12.64 -5.77 -0.90
N ILE A 256 12.07 -6.51 0.06
CA ILE A 256 12.64 -7.76 0.55
C ILE A 256 12.80 -8.79 -0.58
N TRP A 257 11.79 -8.91 -1.45
CA TRP A 257 11.87 -9.76 -2.63
C TRP A 257 13.02 -9.35 -3.56
N GLY A 258 13.23 -8.06 -3.77
CA GLY A 258 14.36 -7.56 -4.56
C GLY A 258 15.71 -7.86 -3.90
N HIS A 259 15.82 -7.70 -2.57
CA HIS A 259 17.01 -8.11 -1.82
C HIS A 259 17.34 -9.59 -2.01
N PHE A 260 16.34 -10.47 -1.93
CA PHE A 260 16.55 -11.90 -2.18
C PHE A 260 17.00 -12.18 -3.62
N LYS A 261 16.50 -11.43 -4.61
CA LYS A 261 16.94 -11.56 -6.00
C LYS A 261 18.41 -11.16 -6.18
N ILE A 262 18.86 -10.10 -5.51
CA ILE A 262 20.26 -9.68 -5.51
C ILE A 262 21.13 -10.74 -4.84
N LEU A 263 20.73 -11.23 -3.67
CA LEU A 263 21.47 -12.27 -2.95
C LEU A 263 21.59 -13.56 -3.78
N LEU A 264 20.49 -14.00 -4.40
CA LEU A 264 20.48 -15.19 -5.25
C LEU A 264 21.45 -15.03 -6.44
N HIS A 265 21.43 -13.88 -7.10
CA HIS A 265 22.36 -13.60 -8.20
C HIS A 265 23.81 -13.62 -7.75
N ASN A 266 24.12 -13.03 -6.59
CA ASN A 266 25.47 -13.05 -6.02
C ASN A 266 25.94 -14.49 -5.70
N LEU A 267 25.03 -15.37 -5.26
CA LEU A 267 25.32 -16.79 -5.02
C LEU A 267 25.44 -17.61 -6.32
N GLU A 268 24.68 -17.29 -7.35
CA GLU A 268 24.74 -18.00 -8.65
C GLU A 268 25.97 -17.60 -9.47
N THR A 269 26.39 -16.34 -9.37
CA THR A 269 27.59 -15.80 -10.04
C THR A 269 28.86 -15.97 -9.21
N PHE A 270 28.81 -16.79 -8.17
CA PHE A 270 29.95 -17.05 -7.31
C PHE A 270 31.09 -17.66 -8.14
N PRO A 271 32.33 -17.13 -8.07
CA PRO A 271 33.41 -17.58 -8.93
C PRO A 271 33.70 -19.06 -8.67
N LEU A 272 33.68 -19.86 -9.74
CA LEU A 272 34.08 -21.26 -9.71
C LEU A 272 35.62 -21.37 -9.67
N PRO A 273 36.18 -22.50 -9.20
CA PRO A 273 37.62 -22.66 -9.11
C PRO A 273 38.25 -22.63 -10.51
N ALA A 274 39.26 -21.76 -10.73
CA ALA A 274 39.91 -21.68 -12.03
C ALA A 274 40.84 -22.89 -12.29
N ASN A 275 41.30 -23.57 -11.23
CA ASN A 275 42.31 -24.61 -11.30
C ASN A 275 41.71 -26.02 -11.18
N LYS A 276 41.96 -26.83 -12.21
CA LYS A 276 41.79 -28.29 -12.15
C LYS A 276 43.07 -28.92 -11.60
N VAL A 277 43.06 -29.29 -10.33
CA VAL A 277 44.15 -30.03 -9.70
C VAL A 277 43.97 -31.52 -10.02
N PHE A 278 44.95 -32.12 -10.69
CA PHE A 278 44.97 -33.56 -10.93
C PHE A 278 45.58 -34.26 -9.72
N VAL A 279 44.75 -34.91 -8.91
CA VAL A 279 45.24 -35.74 -7.81
C VAL A 279 45.48 -37.15 -8.35
N SER A 280 46.73 -37.61 -8.37
CA SER A 280 47.03 -39.01 -8.67
C SER A 280 46.77 -39.85 -7.43
N MET A 281 45.81 -40.78 -7.48
CA MET A 281 45.71 -41.82 -6.46
C MET A 281 46.83 -42.83 -6.65
N GLU A 282 47.50 -43.20 -5.55
CA GLU A 282 48.69 -44.06 -5.51
C GLU A 282 48.52 -45.49 -6.07
N ASN A 283 47.36 -45.90 -6.60
CA ASN A 283 47.18 -47.31 -6.94
C ASN A 283 46.39 -47.72 -8.19
N LYS A 284 45.81 -46.82 -8.99
CA LYS A 284 45.25 -47.19 -10.32
C LYS A 284 45.32 -45.99 -11.26
N ASN A 285 45.41 -46.23 -12.57
CA ASN A 285 45.47 -45.25 -13.68
C ASN A 285 44.24 -44.31 -13.81
N ALA A 286 43.55 -43.98 -12.71
CA ALA A 286 42.46 -43.03 -12.66
C ALA A 286 42.99 -41.68 -12.16
N ARG A 287 43.04 -40.68 -13.07
CA ARG A 287 43.24 -39.28 -12.69
C ARG A 287 41.90 -38.71 -12.26
N VAL A 288 41.77 -38.31 -11.00
CA VAL A 288 40.61 -37.55 -10.53
C VAL A 288 41.00 -36.06 -10.62
N SER A 289 40.32 -35.33 -11.50
CA SER A 289 40.43 -33.87 -11.53
C SER A 289 39.57 -33.31 -10.38
N ALA A 290 40.21 -32.73 -9.37
CA ALA A 290 39.54 -31.97 -8.33
C ALA A 290 39.68 -30.48 -8.66
N GLU A 291 38.57 -29.77 -8.76
CA GLU A 291 38.58 -28.31 -8.89
C GLU A 291 38.82 -27.72 -7.49
N MET A 292 39.95 -27.04 -7.30
CA MET A 292 40.33 -26.44 -6.02
C MET A 292 40.72 -24.98 -6.21
N TYR A 293 40.29 -24.14 -5.27
CA TYR A 293 40.67 -22.72 -5.25
C TYR A 293 42.13 -22.54 -4.83
N SER A 294 42.83 -21.60 -5.45
CA SER A 294 44.15 -21.15 -4.95
C SER A 294 44.01 -20.41 -3.62
N GLU A 295 45.11 -20.20 -2.89
CA GLU A 295 45.07 -19.45 -1.61
C GLU A 295 44.60 -18.00 -1.80
N GLU A 296 44.92 -17.38 -2.94
CA GLU A 296 44.47 -16.04 -3.32
C GLU A 296 42.98 -16.02 -3.67
N GLU A 297 42.50 -17.01 -4.44
CA GLU A 297 41.09 -17.17 -4.76
C GLU A 297 40.27 -17.42 -3.49
N LEU A 298 40.78 -18.23 -2.56
CA LEU A 298 40.13 -18.55 -1.30
C LEU A 298 39.89 -17.30 -0.45
N LYS A 299 40.84 -16.35 -0.42
CA LYS A 299 40.67 -15.06 0.29
C LYS A 299 39.54 -14.23 -0.31
N VAL A 300 39.51 -14.12 -1.65
CA VAL A 300 38.45 -13.38 -2.37
C VAL A 300 37.08 -14.02 -2.16
N ILE A 301 37.02 -15.35 -2.17
CA ILE A 301 35.82 -16.14 -1.93
C ILE A 301 35.32 -15.96 -0.51
N PHE A 302 36.22 -16.04 0.46
CA PHE A 302 35.88 -15.84 1.87
C PHE A 302 35.28 -14.45 2.09
N GLU A 303 35.85 -13.42 1.46
CA GLU A 303 35.36 -12.05 1.55
C GLU A 303 33.99 -11.87 0.88
N LYS A 304 33.77 -12.45 -0.31
CA LYS A 304 32.45 -12.47 -0.96
C LYS A 304 31.40 -13.23 -0.16
N LEU A 305 31.76 -14.37 0.44
CA LEU A 305 30.87 -15.14 1.28
C LEU A 305 30.49 -14.36 2.54
N LYS A 306 31.46 -13.70 3.17
CA LYS A 306 31.24 -12.80 4.30
C LYS A 306 30.29 -11.66 3.93
N GLN A 307 30.50 -11.01 2.78
CA GLN A 307 29.60 -9.97 2.27
C GLN A 307 28.17 -10.49 2.07
N CYS A 308 27.99 -11.69 1.51
CA CYS A 308 26.67 -12.29 1.34
C CYS A 308 25.99 -12.60 2.69
N ILE A 309 26.75 -13.10 3.68
CA ILE A 309 26.25 -13.38 5.03
C ILE A 309 25.87 -12.07 5.74
N ASP A 310 26.70 -11.03 5.65
CA ASP A 310 26.45 -9.73 6.26
C ASP A 310 25.24 -9.04 5.60
N TYR A 311 25.11 -9.13 4.27
CA TYR A 311 23.94 -8.66 3.52
C TYR A 311 22.67 -9.41 3.93
N HIS A 312 22.73 -10.74 4.08
CA HIS A 312 21.60 -11.53 4.56
C HIS A 312 21.21 -11.18 6.00
N ARG A 313 22.18 -10.97 6.89
CA ARG A 313 21.93 -10.51 8.27
C ARG A 313 21.22 -9.17 8.31
N LEU A 314 21.59 -8.24 7.43
CA LEU A 314 20.92 -6.94 7.34
C LEU A 314 19.45 -7.05 6.90
N ILE A 315 19.11 -8.03 6.05
CA ILE A 315 17.72 -8.28 5.62
C ILE A 315 16.88 -8.92 6.73
N VAL A 316 17.49 -9.77 7.58
CA VAL A 316 16.79 -10.58 8.60
C VAL A 316 16.75 -9.90 9.98
N SER A 317 17.64 -8.93 10.24
CA SER A 317 17.74 -8.18 11.50
C SER A 317 16.61 -7.19 11.71
#